data_AF-A0AAV9Z0Q2-F1
#
_entry.id   AF-A0AAV9Z0Q2-F1
#
_cell.length_a   1.000
_cell.length_b   1.000
_cell.length_c   1.000
_cell.angle_alpha   90.00
_cell.angle_beta   90.00
_cell.angle_gamma   90.00
#
_symmetry.space_group_name_H-M   'P 1'
#
loop_
_entity.id
_entity.type
_entity.pdbx_description
1 polymer ?
#
loop_
_entity_poly.entity_id
_entity_poly.type
_entity_poly.pdbx_seq_one_letter_code
_entity_poly.pdbx_strand_id
1 'polypeptide(L)'
;EDPEDPEIDSEDEYYNVSQEILHDEINPSRPPSPAPSLHDEADEPIDEEEDSAPVSPFVLRTRRLRAVLDDLPDEEVVTKLSRVLDVLDENGLDVALFLETLCWGRECAVQNPRIRYARTAFTCSDELPLILKRCLKPPRWNSSMRKKRAKGGRAVLPSVVVEACHDMMHDEMRS
;
A
#
# COMPACT_ATOMS: atom_id res chain seq x y z
N GLU A 1 -23.74 10.87 -44.93
CA GLU A 1 -22.95 9.65 -44.65
C GLU A 1 -21.87 10.08 -43.69
N ASP A 2 -22.07 9.73 -42.42
CA ASP A 2 -21.15 9.97 -41.31
C ASP A 2 -20.21 8.76 -41.23
N PRO A 3 -18.88 8.91 -41.14
CA PRO A 3 -18.00 7.78 -40.89
C PRO A 3 -18.02 7.42 -39.40
N GLU A 4 -18.40 6.18 -39.10
CA GLU A 4 -18.33 5.58 -37.77
C GLU A 4 -16.88 5.53 -37.26
N ASP A 5 -16.69 6.01 -36.03
CA ASP A 5 -15.45 5.98 -35.28
C ASP A 5 -15.26 4.55 -34.71
N PRO A 6 -14.12 3.87 -34.91
CA PRO A 6 -13.94 2.54 -34.36
C PRO A 6 -13.75 2.60 -32.84
N GLU A 7 -14.67 1.98 -32.10
CA GLU A 7 -14.52 1.67 -30.68
C GLU A 7 -13.27 0.80 -30.48
N ILE A 8 -12.19 1.41 -29.98
CA ILE A 8 -11.02 0.68 -29.49
C ILE A 8 -11.33 0.27 -28.05
N ASP A 9 -11.62 -1.01 -27.88
CA ASP A 9 -11.86 -1.64 -26.59
C ASP A 9 -10.55 -1.64 -25.75
N SER A 10 -10.51 -0.77 -24.75
CA SER A 10 -9.32 -0.45 -23.95
C SER A 10 -9.09 -1.41 -22.77
N GLU A 11 -9.94 -2.44 -22.61
CA GLU A 11 -9.89 -3.35 -21.48
C GLU A 11 -8.95 -4.55 -21.68
N ASP A 12 -8.61 -4.89 -22.93
CA ASP A 12 -7.83 -6.09 -23.26
C ASP A 12 -6.30 -5.93 -23.07
N GLU A 13 -5.75 -4.72 -23.21
CA GLU A 13 -4.31 -4.48 -23.04
C GLU A 13 -3.86 -4.49 -21.56
N TYR A 14 -4.75 -4.22 -20.60
CA TYR A 14 -4.41 -4.22 -19.18
C TYR A 14 -4.35 -5.63 -18.56
N TYR A 15 -5.06 -6.60 -19.16
CA TYR A 15 -5.13 -7.97 -18.65
C TYR A 15 -3.89 -8.82 -19.00
N ASN A 16 -3.21 -8.53 -20.12
CA ASN A 16 -2.07 -9.34 -20.57
C ASN A 16 -0.82 -9.21 -19.70
N VAL A 17 -0.58 -8.05 -19.07
CA VAL A 17 0.59 -7.87 -18.18
C VAL A 17 0.50 -8.72 -16.90
N SER A 18 -0.70 -9.14 -16.51
CA SER A 18 -0.91 -9.87 -15.24
C SER A 18 -0.76 -11.39 -15.37
N GLN A 19 -0.80 -11.97 -16.58
CA GLN A 19 -0.73 -13.43 -16.77
C GLN A 19 0.69 -13.96 -17.07
N GLU A 20 1.59 -13.17 -17.65
CA GLU A 20 2.94 -13.65 -18.02
C GLU A 20 3.88 -13.93 -16.83
N ILE A 21 3.55 -13.51 -15.61
CA ILE A 21 4.45 -13.65 -14.43
C ILE A 21 4.21 -14.98 -13.68
N LEU A 22 3.22 -15.80 -14.06
CA LEU A 22 2.75 -16.94 -13.26
C LEU A 22 3.28 -18.32 -13.65
N HIS A 23 4.17 -18.45 -14.62
CA HIS A 23 4.71 -19.75 -15.03
C HIS A 23 6.22 -19.71 -15.23
N ASP A 24 6.97 -20.04 -14.16
CA ASP A 24 8.18 -20.85 -14.27
C ASP A 24 8.45 -21.63 -12.97
N GLU A 25 8.01 -22.90 -13.04
CA GLU A 25 8.63 -24.12 -12.54
C GLU A 25 9.05 -24.28 -11.06
N ILE A 26 8.19 -24.97 -10.32
CA ILE A 26 8.53 -25.81 -9.17
C ILE A 26 9.42 -26.97 -9.66
N ASN A 27 10.64 -27.09 -9.14
CA ASN A 27 11.52 -28.24 -9.37
C ASN A 27 11.45 -29.21 -8.16
N PRO A 28 10.75 -30.35 -8.23
CA PRO A 28 10.62 -31.29 -7.12
C PRO A 28 11.71 -32.35 -7.21
N SER A 29 12.96 -32.03 -6.85
CA SER A 29 14.00 -33.04 -6.64
C SER A 29 15.17 -32.52 -5.79
N ARG A 30 15.04 -32.63 -4.46
CA ARG A 30 16.19 -32.61 -3.55
C ARG A 30 16.05 -33.74 -2.53
N PRO A 31 16.94 -34.75 -2.49
CA PRO A 31 16.88 -35.82 -1.51
C PRO A 31 17.36 -35.33 -0.12
N PRO A 32 16.92 -35.97 0.99
CA PRO A 32 17.33 -35.58 2.33
C PRO A 32 18.75 -36.06 2.63
N SER A 33 19.61 -35.16 3.14
CA SER A 33 20.96 -35.48 3.63
C SER A 33 20.94 -35.71 5.15
N PRO A 34 21.84 -36.55 5.72
CA PRO A 34 21.68 -37.16 7.04
C PRO A 34 22.18 -36.29 8.21
N ALA A 35 21.71 -36.62 9.41
CA ALA A 35 22.00 -35.97 10.69
C ALA A 35 23.41 -36.35 11.26
N PRO A 36 23.89 -35.72 12.35
CA PRO A 36 25.13 -34.93 12.37
C PRO A 36 26.31 -35.61 13.09
N SER A 37 27.54 -35.26 12.71
CA SER A 37 28.75 -35.56 13.48
C SER A 37 29.30 -34.31 14.14
N LEU A 38 29.51 -34.39 15.46
CA LEU A 38 30.25 -33.43 16.29
C LEU A 38 31.61 -33.07 15.67
N HIS A 39 31.98 -31.79 15.65
CA HIS A 39 33.23 -31.28 16.24
C HIS A 39 33.41 -29.76 16.04
N ASP A 40 33.73 -29.11 17.16
CA ASP A 40 34.55 -27.91 17.40
C ASP A 40 34.24 -26.56 16.72
N GLU A 41 33.87 -25.64 17.61
CA GLU A 41 33.97 -24.17 17.61
C GLU A 41 34.93 -23.58 16.54
N ALA A 42 34.35 -23.08 15.46
CA ALA A 42 34.92 -22.00 14.67
C ALA A 42 33.84 -20.92 14.53
N ASP A 43 34.13 -19.75 15.08
CA ASP A 43 33.34 -18.52 14.94
C ASP A 43 33.37 -18.12 13.45
N GLU A 44 32.46 -18.68 12.64
CA GLU A 44 32.24 -18.22 11.28
C GLU A 44 31.43 -16.92 11.31
N PRO A 45 31.79 -15.89 10.52
CA PRO A 45 30.93 -14.73 10.36
C PRO A 45 29.62 -15.23 9.77
N ILE A 46 28.55 -15.10 10.55
CA ILE A 46 27.18 -15.27 10.06
C ILE A 46 27.00 -14.16 9.02
N ASP A 47 27.20 -14.50 7.75
CA ASP A 47 26.57 -13.77 6.66
C ASP A 47 25.07 -13.96 6.89
N GLU A 48 24.49 -13.03 7.63
CA GLU A 48 23.05 -12.78 7.65
C GLU A 48 22.71 -12.30 6.23
N GLU A 49 22.67 -13.22 5.27
CA GLU A 49 21.83 -13.09 4.09
C GLU A 49 20.40 -13.02 4.61
N GLU A 50 20.03 -11.80 4.99
CA GLU A 50 18.67 -11.40 5.31
C GLU A 50 17.84 -11.80 4.09
N ASP A 51 17.18 -12.96 4.18
CA ASP A 51 16.27 -13.51 3.19
C ASP A 51 15.06 -12.57 3.08
N SER A 52 15.33 -11.42 2.47
CA SER A 52 14.39 -10.34 2.28
C SER A 52 13.39 -10.86 1.27
N ALA A 53 12.26 -11.31 1.79
CA ALA A 53 11.15 -11.78 0.99
C ALA A 53 10.94 -10.83 -0.22
N PRO A 54 10.76 -11.36 -1.44
CA PRO A 54 10.73 -10.55 -2.64
C PRO A 54 9.71 -9.42 -2.49
N VAL A 55 10.17 -8.19 -2.74
CA VAL A 55 9.34 -6.98 -2.62
C VAL A 55 8.11 -7.17 -3.49
N SER A 56 6.93 -7.10 -2.86
CA SER A 56 5.67 -7.32 -3.53
C SER A 56 5.52 -6.39 -4.76
N PRO A 57 5.06 -6.89 -5.92
CA PRO A 57 4.85 -6.08 -7.12
C PRO A 57 4.00 -4.82 -6.89
N PHE A 58 3.09 -4.86 -5.90
CA PHE A 58 2.25 -3.73 -5.51
C PHE A 58 3.09 -2.56 -4.96
N VAL A 59 4.08 -2.88 -4.12
CA VAL A 59 4.99 -1.90 -3.52
C VAL A 59 5.86 -1.27 -4.60
N LEU A 60 6.35 -2.07 -5.56
CA LEU A 60 7.14 -1.57 -6.67
C LEU A 60 6.35 -0.58 -7.54
N ARG A 61 5.08 -0.86 -7.83
CA ARG A 61 4.21 0.05 -8.58
C ARG A 61 4.05 1.39 -7.86
N THR A 62 3.72 1.37 -6.57
CA THR A 62 3.54 2.60 -5.79
C THR A 62 4.85 3.39 -5.70
N ARG A 63 6.00 2.73 -5.49
CA ARG A 63 7.33 3.39 -5.50
C ARG A 63 7.64 4.07 -6.83
N ARG A 64 7.33 3.44 -7.97
CA ARG A 64 7.50 4.06 -9.30
C ARG A 64 6.62 5.30 -9.46
N LEU A 65 5.34 5.21 -9.10
CA LEU A 65 4.44 6.36 -9.15
C LEU A 65 4.88 7.48 -8.21
N ARG A 66 5.43 7.13 -7.04
CA ARG A 66 5.99 8.07 -6.08
C ARG A 66 7.17 8.84 -6.66
N ALA A 67 8.11 8.16 -7.32
CA ALA A 67 9.25 8.80 -7.97
C ALA A 67 8.79 9.81 -9.03
N VAL A 68 7.83 9.41 -9.88
CA VAL A 68 7.23 10.33 -10.86
C VAL A 68 6.59 11.54 -10.17
N LEU A 69 5.83 11.31 -9.10
CA LEU A 69 5.15 12.38 -8.36
C LEU A 69 6.15 13.37 -7.73
N ASP A 70 7.29 12.88 -7.25
CA ASP A 70 8.34 13.70 -6.62
C ASP A 70 9.10 14.58 -7.63
N ASP A 71 9.10 14.21 -8.91
CA ASP A 71 9.69 15.00 -10.01
C ASP A 71 8.73 16.05 -10.58
N LEU A 72 7.45 16.04 -10.20
CA LEU A 72 6.45 16.99 -10.71
C LEU A 72 6.50 18.34 -9.97
N PRO A 73 6.18 19.45 -10.66
CA PRO A 73 5.93 20.74 -10.00
C PRO A 73 4.76 20.66 -9.01
N ASP A 74 4.84 21.39 -7.91
CA ASP A 74 3.81 21.42 -6.87
C ASP A 74 2.42 21.80 -7.44
N GLU A 75 2.36 22.73 -8.41
CA GLU A 75 1.10 23.12 -9.06
C GLU A 75 0.45 21.97 -9.84
N GLU A 76 1.27 21.11 -10.45
CA GLU A 76 0.77 19.94 -11.17
C GLU A 76 0.26 18.87 -10.19
N VAL A 77 0.96 18.66 -9.08
CA VAL A 77 0.51 17.76 -7.99
C VAL A 77 -0.84 18.23 -7.45
N VAL A 78 -0.99 19.53 -7.17
CA VAL A 78 -2.25 20.12 -6.70
C VAL A 78 -3.36 19.93 -7.74
N THR A 79 -3.07 20.16 -9.03
CA THR A 79 -4.05 20.00 -10.10
C THR A 79 -4.56 18.55 -10.20
N LYS A 80 -3.64 17.56 -10.13
CA LYS A 80 -4.02 16.14 -10.14
C LYS A 80 -4.86 15.77 -8.91
N LEU A 81 -4.49 16.28 -7.72
CA LEU A 81 -5.25 16.04 -6.49
C LEU A 81 -6.64 16.64 -6.55
N SER A 82 -6.79 17.89 -7.00
CA SER A 82 -8.10 18.52 -7.17
C SER A 82 -9.00 17.72 -8.09
N ARG A 83 -8.47 17.26 -9.24
CA ARG A 83 -9.24 16.41 -10.16
C ARG A 83 -9.72 15.10 -9.52
N VAL A 84 -8.91 14.48 -8.66
CA VAL A 84 -9.33 13.27 -7.94
C VAL A 84 -10.45 13.60 -6.94
N LEU A 85 -10.37 14.74 -6.25
CA LEU A 85 -11.42 15.18 -5.34
C LEU A 85 -12.73 15.49 -6.09
N ASP A 86 -12.66 16.14 -7.25
CA ASP A 86 -13.83 16.41 -8.08
C ASP A 86 -14.52 15.11 -8.50
N VAL A 87 -13.75 14.09 -8.92
CA VAL A 87 -14.29 12.77 -9.28
C VAL A 87 -14.95 12.09 -8.08
N LEU A 88 -14.38 12.20 -6.88
CA LEU A 88 -15.01 11.64 -5.68
C LEU A 88 -16.35 12.34 -5.40
N ASP A 89 -16.37 13.66 -5.43
CA ASP A 89 -17.56 14.48 -5.18
C ASP A 89 -18.67 14.19 -6.21
N GLU A 90 -18.32 14.07 -7.50
CA GLU A 90 -19.23 13.67 -8.58
C GLU A 90 -19.86 12.28 -8.34
N ASN A 91 -19.14 11.38 -7.68
CA ASN A 91 -19.61 10.05 -7.32
C ASN A 91 -20.29 10.00 -5.93
N GLY A 92 -20.48 11.14 -5.26
CA GLY A 92 -21.10 11.22 -3.94
C GLY A 92 -20.25 10.60 -2.83
N LEU A 93 -18.92 10.60 -3.01
CA LEU A 93 -17.95 10.09 -2.03
C LEU A 93 -17.06 11.25 -1.57
N ASP A 94 -16.73 11.26 -0.28
CA ASP A 94 -15.59 12.02 0.21
C ASP A 94 -14.40 11.08 0.46
N VAL A 95 -13.25 11.65 0.84
CA VAL A 95 -12.03 10.87 1.12
C VAL A 95 -12.25 9.86 2.26
N ALA A 96 -13.08 10.18 3.25
CA ALA A 96 -13.32 9.29 4.39
C ALA A 96 -14.15 8.07 3.95
N LEU A 97 -15.26 8.29 3.23
CA LEU A 97 -16.12 7.23 2.71
C LEU A 97 -15.40 6.38 1.65
N PHE A 98 -14.55 7.00 0.84
CA PHE A 98 -13.69 6.28 -0.10
C PHE A 98 -12.75 5.32 0.64
N LEU A 99 -12.01 5.83 1.63
CA LEU A 99 -11.05 5.02 2.40
C LEU A 99 -11.76 3.95 3.25
N GLU A 100 -12.90 4.26 3.86
CA GLU A 100 -13.72 3.28 4.60
C GLU A 100 -14.17 2.13 3.69
N THR A 101 -14.74 2.46 2.53
CA THR A 101 -15.21 1.46 1.56
C THR A 101 -14.06 0.63 1.01
N LEU A 102 -12.92 1.26 0.71
CA LEU A 102 -11.71 0.57 0.26
C LEU A 102 -11.17 -0.37 1.35
N CYS A 103 -11.12 0.07 2.61
CA CYS A 103 -10.55 -0.64 3.75
C CYS A 103 -11.59 -1.52 4.47
N TRP A 104 -12.18 -2.47 3.75
CA TRP A 104 -13.12 -3.48 4.28
C TRP A 104 -14.44 -2.95 4.86
N GLY A 105 -14.80 -1.68 4.66
CA GLY A 105 -16.06 -1.11 5.15
C GLY A 105 -17.33 -1.63 4.46
N ARG A 106 -17.21 -2.25 3.27
CA ARG A 106 -18.34 -2.87 2.57
C ARG A 106 -17.98 -4.23 1.98
N GLU A 107 -18.88 -5.20 2.15
CA GLU A 107 -18.69 -6.57 1.64
C GLU A 107 -18.55 -6.61 0.10
N CYS A 108 -19.33 -5.79 -0.61
CA CYS A 108 -19.23 -5.68 -2.08
C CYS A 108 -17.84 -5.22 -2.56
N ALA A 109 -17.14 -4.42 -1.76
CA ALA A 109 -15.79 -3.95 -2.04
C ALA A 109 -14.74 -5.06 -1.83
N VAL A 110 -15.04 -6.06 -1.00
CA VAL A 110 -14.15 -7.21 -0.75
C VAL A 110 -14.13 -8.17 -1.94
N GLN A 111 -15.21 -8.28 -2.69
CA GLN A 111 -15.32 -9.24 -3.79
C GLN A 111 -14.72 -8.71 -5.10
N ASN A 112 -14.69 -7.39 -5.29
CA ASN A 112 -14.17 -6.78 -6.52
C ASN A 112 -12.64 -6.90 -6.63
N PRO A 113 -12.08 -7.58 -7.66
CA PRO A 113 -10.63 -7.79 -7.79
C PRO A 113 -9.81 -6.49 -7.88
N ARG A 114 -10.33 -5.47 -8.57
CA ARG A 114 -9.67 -4.17 -8.69
C ARG A 114 -9.59 -3.45 -7.36
N ILE A 115 -10.66 -3.49 -6.56
CA ILE A 115 -10.66 -2.89 -5.21
C ILE A 115 -9.73 -3.66 -4.28
N ARG A 116 -9.73 -5.00 -4.33
CA ARG A 116 -8.78 -5.83 -3.57
C ARG A 116 -7.32 -5.48 -3.92
N TYR A 117 -7.03 -5.31 -5.21
CA TYR A 117 -5.71 -4.91 -5.69
C TYR A 117 -5.32 -3.54 -5.12
N ALA A 118 -6.18 -2.53 -5.27
CA ALA A 118 -5.93 -1.18 -4.78
C ALA A 118 -5.73 -1.15 -3.26
N ARG A 119 -6.56 -1.90 -2.52
CA ARG A 119 -6.43 -2.06 -1.07
C ARG A 119 -5.09 -2.66 -0.68
N THR A 120 -4.69 -3.76 -1.32
CA THR A 120 -3.41 -4.43 -1.02
C THR A 120 -2.23 -3.50 -1.31
N ALA A 121 -2.27 -2.80 -2.44
CA ALA A 121 -1.26 -1.81 -2.79
C ALA A 121 -1.18 -0.65 -1.81
N PHE A 122 -2.29 -0.27 -1.17
CA PHE A 122 -2.35 0.75 -0.13
C PHE A 122 -1.88 0.25 1.24
N THR A 123 -2.31 -0.94 1.67
CA THR A 123 -2.01 -1.47 3.01
C THR A 123 -0.58 -2.00 3.14
N CYS A 124 0.02 -2.47 2.06
CA CYS A 124 1.40 -2.95 2.03
C CYS A 124 2.40 -1.85 1.64
N SER A 125 1.94 -0.61 1.44
CA SER A 125 2.73 0.49 0.90
C SER A 125 3.57 1.17 1.99
N ASP A 126 4.76 1.64 1.61
CA ASP A 126 5.65 2.41 2.50
C ASP A 126 5.02 3.78 2.87
N GLU A 127 4.07 4.25 2.06
CA GLU A 127 3.37 5.51 2.22
C GLU A 127 2.33 5.47 3.34
N LEU A 128 1.64 4.35 3.60
CA LEU A 128 0.60 4.29 4.62
C LEU A 128 1.13 4.68 6.03
N PRO A 129 2.25 4.13 6.54
CA PRO A 129 2.84 4.58 7.80
C PRO A 129 3.19 6.07 7.80
N LEU A 130 3.66 6.62 6.67
CA LEU A 130 3.98 8.05 6.55
C LEU A 130 2.73 8.92 6.59
N ILE A 131 1.65 8.49 5.95
CA ILE A 131 0.34 9.15 5.98
C ILE A 131 -0.16 9.19 7.42
N LEU A 132 -0.19 8.06 8.12
CA LEU A 132 -0.65 7.99 9.52
C LEU A 132 0.19 8.90 10.45
N LYS A 133 1.51 8.91 10.29
CA LYS A 133 2.41 9.82 11.04
C LYS A 133 2.11 11.29 10.77
N ARG A 134 1.87 11.68 9.51
CA ARG A 134 1.52 13.06 9.13
C ARG A 134 0.13 13.45 9.64
N CYS A 135 -0.85 12.54 9.61
CA CYS A 135 -2.17 12.76 10.19
C CYS A 135 -2.08 13.00 11.71
N LEU A 136 -1.23 12.26 12.43
CA LEU A 136 -1.01 12.45 13.86
C LEU A 136 -0.27 13.77 14.19
N LYS A 137 0.69 14.16 13.35
CA LYS A 137 1.50 15.36 13.54
C LYS A 137 1.60 16.16 12.24
N PRO A 138 0.55 16.93 11.89
CA PRO A 138 0.57 17.74 10.68
C PRO A 138 1.75 18.72 10.68
N PRO A 139 2.34 19.01 9.49
CA PRO A 139 3.39 20.00 9.36
C PRO A 139 2.91 21.36 9.87
N ARG A 140 3.85 22.15 10.42
CA ARG A 140 3.55 23.51 10.88
C ARG A 140 3.51 24.42 9.65
N TRP A 141 2.41 25.14 9.46
CA TRP A 141 2.37 26.24 8.52
C TRP A 141 3.40 27.31 8.95
N ASN A 142 4.12 27.86 7.99
CA ASN A 142 5.13 28.91 8.19
C ASN A 142 4.50 30.19 8.76
N SER A 143 4.68 30.36 10.07
CA SER A 143 4.79 31.56 10.96
C SER A 143 4.06 32.90 10.66
N SER A 144 3.75 33.28 9.42
CA SER A 144 3.23 34.61 9.10
C SER A 144 1.74 34.82 9.42
N MET A 145 0.92 33.76 9.34
CA MET A 145 -0.49 33.83 9.73
C MET A 145 -0.72 33.12 11.06
N ARG A 146 -1.18 33.87 12.07
CA ARG A 146 -1.67 33.37 13.37
C ARG A 146 -2.90 32.46 13.20
N LYS A 147 -2.74 31.28 12.58
CA LYS A 147 -3.80 30.29 12.43
C LYS A 147 -3.51 29.09 13.32
N LYS A 148 -4.53 28.67 14.07
CA LYS A 148 -4.50 27.52 14.97
C LYS A 148 -3.92 26.30 14.24
N ARG A 149 -3.04 25.56 14.91
CA ARG A 149 -2.49 24.30 14.41
C ARG A 149 -3.64 23.37 13.99
N ALA A 150 -3.54 22.76 12.81
CA ALA A 150 -4.45 21.69 12.43
C ALA A 150 -4.40 20.60 13.52
N LYS A 151 -5.55 20.26 14.10
CA LYS A 151 -5.62 19.22 15.14
C LYS A 151 -5.18 17.86 14.58
N GLY A 152 -5.43 17.62 13.29
CA GLY A 152 -5.17 16.34 12.63
C GLY A 152 -5.91 15.21 13.33
N GLY A 153 -5.39 14.00 13.22
CA GLY A 153 -5.90 12.80 13.87
C GLY A 153 -5.57 12.69 15.37
N ARG A 154 -5.07 13.74 16.03
CA ARG A 154 -4.61 13.67 17.45
C ARG A 154 -5.67 13.23 18.44
N ALA A 155 -6.95 13.45 18.14
CA ALA A 155 -8.05 13.06 19.01
C ALA A 155 -8.44 11.58 18.87
N VAL A 156 -8.05 10.93 17.76
CA VAL A 156 -8.57 9.60 17.39
C VAL A 156 -7.44 8.59 17.19
N LEU A 157 -6.37 8.93 16.47
CA LEU A 157 -5.30 7.99 16.16
C LEU A 157 -4.62 7.36 17.40
N PRO A 158 -4.38 8.09 18.51
CA PRO A 158 -3.81 7.46 19.70
C PRO A 158 -4.70 6.37 20.31
N SER A 159 -6.03 6.53 20.32
CA SER A 159 -6.92 5.49 20.86
C SER A 159 -6.89 4.23 19.99
N VAL A 160 -6.91 4.40 18.67
CA VAL A 160 -6.79 3.29 17.71
C VAL A 160 -5.48 2.52 17.91
N VAL A 161 -4.36 3.22 18.12
CA VAL A 161 -3.06 2.57 18.38
C VAL A 161 -3.07 1.81 19.71
N VAL A 162 -3.66 2.39 20.76
CA VAL A 162 -3.77 1.73 22.07
C VAL A 162 -4.63 0.48 22.00
N GLU A 163 -5.77 0.53 21.29
CA GLU A 163 -6.62 -0.64 21.03
C GLU A 163 -5.85 -1.73 20.29
N ALA A 164 -5.14 -1.38 19.21
CA ALA A 164 -4.33 -2.34 18.48
C ALA A 164 -3.23 -2.98 19.35
N CYS A 165 -2.54 -2.21 20.19
CA CYS A 165 -1.55 -2.75 21.12
C CYS A 165 -2.19 -3.68 22.17
N HIS A 166 -3.36 -3.33 22.67
CA HIS A 166 -4.10 -4.17 23.62
C HIS A 166 -4.46 -5.52 22.99
N ASP A 167 -4.93 -5.53 21.75
CA ASP A 167 -5.28 -6.76 21.03
C ASP A 167 -4.05 -7.63 20.77
N MET A 168 -2.93 -7.03 20.36
CA MET A 168 -1.65 -7.74 20.19
C MET A 168 -1.19 -8.42 21.50
N MET A 169 -1.26 -7.70 22.62
CA MET A 169 -0.92 -8.27 23.93
C MET A 169 -1.86 -9.40 24.31
N HIS A 170 -3.16 -9.25 24.03
CA HIS A 170 -4.14 -10.29 24.32
C HIS A 170 -3.86 -11.55 23.49
N ASP A 171 -3.50 -11.40 22.22
CA ASP A 171 -3.19 -12.54 21.36
C ASP A 171 -1.89 -13.23 21.77
N GLU A 172 -0.87 -12.48 22.19
CA GLU A 172 0.36 -13.04 22.77
C GLU A 172 0.07 -13.85 24.05
N MET A 173 -0.81 -13.36 24.93
CA MET A 173 -1.21 -14.07 26.15
C MET A 173 -2.05 -15.33 25.89
N ARG A 174 -2.63 -15.48 24.69
CA ARG A 174 -3.38 -16.68 24.28
C ARG A 174 -2.52 -17.71 23.56
N SER A 175 -1.33 -17.32 23.09
CA SER A 175 -0.41 -18.18 22.34
C SER A 175 0.56 -18.93 23.25
#